data_AF-A0A940CXB4-F1
#
_entry.id   AF-A0A940CXB4-F1
#
_cell.length_a   1.000
_cell.length_b   1.000
_cell.length_c   1.000
_cell.angle_alpha   90.00
_cell.angle_beta   90.00
_cell.angle_gamma   90.00
#
_symmetry.space_group_name_H-M   'P 1'
#
loop_
_entity.id
_entity.type
_entity.pdbx_description
1 polymer ?
#
loop_
_entity_poly.entity_id
_entity_poly.type
_entity_poly.pdbx_seq_one_letter_code
_entity_poly.pdbx_strand_id
1 'polypeptide(L)'
;MRLVLLKFKKTSDLKIEVSFLKEWQTNYGLEIILLDEDAFINFIKDKPFTTDYHYSIFVSGNYRINFDKVLKGTYYLIIDNSIKGWEKPDSSSQENEAILNVKNYIN
;
A
#
# COMPACT_ATOMS: atom_id res chain seq x y z
N MET A 1 0.34 -10.38 1.05
CA MET A 1 0.22 -9.21 1.94
C MET A 1 1.46 -8.92 2.76
N ARG A 2 1.98 -7.68 2.71
CA ARG A 2 3.00 -7.11 3.61
C ARG A 2 2.38 -5.95 4.38
N LEU A 3 2.64 -5.88 5.69
CA LEU A 3 2.13 -4.85 6.60
C LEU A 3 3.29 -4.12 7.27
N VAL A 4 3.24 -2.79 7.32
CA VAL A 4 4.21 -1.95 8.02
C VAL A 4 3.49 -0.94 8.92
N LEU A 5 3.82 -0.94 10.20
CA LEU A 5 3.33 0.05 11.16
C LEU A 5 4.18 1.33 11.08
N LEU A 6 3.53 2.46 10.84
CA LEU A 6 4.17 3.77 10.73
C LEU A 6 3.59 4.72 11.78
N LYS A 7 4.46 5.50 12.41
CA LYS A 7 4.07 6.50 13.40
C LYS A 7 4.55 7.89 12.99
N PHE A 8 3.60 8.76 12.69
CA PHE A 8 3.84 10.14 12.29
C PHE A 8 3.72 11.05 13.51
N LYS A 9 4.83 11.65 13.94
CA LYS A 9 4.86 12.58 15.10
C LYS A 9 4.29 13.96 14.76
N LYS A 10 4.24 14.30 13.48
CA LYS A 10 3.70 15.54 12.91
C LYS A 10 3.21 15.25 11.50
N THR A 11 2.43 16.16 10.92
CA THR A 11 2.04 16.06 9.51
C THR A 11 3.29 16.01 8.64
N SER A 12 3.42 14.97 7.81
CA SER A 12 4.61 14.70 6.98
C SER A 12 4.21 14.05 5.66
N ASP A 13 5.15 14.00 4.71
CA ASP A 13 4.95 13.23 3.48
C ASP A 13 5.56 11.83 3.64
N LEU A 14 4.90 10.81 3.09
CA LEU A 14 5.43 9.45 3.00
C LEU A 14 5.79 9.15 1.55
N LYS A 15 7.03 8.71 1.32
CA LYS A 15 7.50 8.28 0.00
C LYS A 15 7.78 6.79 -0.02
N ILE A 16 7.30 6.12 -1.06
CA ILE A 16 7.49 4.69 -1.25
C ILE A 16 8.09 4.49 -2.63
N GLU A 17 9.23 3.81 -2.68
CA GLU A 17 9.83 3.36 -3.93
C GLU A 17 9.52 1.88 -4.12
N VAL A 18 8.94 1.55 -5.27
CA VAL A 18 8.54 0.19 -5.64
C VAL A 18 9.30 -0.21 -6.88
N SER A 19 9.95 -1.37 -6.83
CA SER A 19 10.67 -1.96 -7.95
C SER A 19 10.23 -3.40 -8.13
N PHE A 20 9.70 -3.73 -9.31
CA PHE A 20 9.31 -5.11 -9.61
C PHE A 20 10.56 -5.96 -9.93
N LEU A 21 10.69 -7.13 -9.31
CA LEU A 21 11.81 -8.05 -9.56
C LEU A 21 11.60 -8.92 -10.80
N LYS A 22 10.35 -9.16 -11.17
CA LYS A 22 9.91 -10.02 -12.27
C LYS A 22 8.78 -9.33 -13.03
N GLU A 23 8.44 -9.86 -14.20
CA GLU A 23 7.26 -9.41 -14.95
C GLU A 23 6.01 -9.53 -14.08
N TRP A 24 5.28 -8.42 -13.99
CA TRP A 24 4.06 -8.29 -13.22
C TRP A 24 2.90 -8.72 -14.12
N GLN A 25 2.16 -9.73 -13.69
CA GLN A 25 1.00 -10.17 -14.45
C GLN A 25 -0.08 -9.08 -14.47
N THR A 26 -0.48 -8.65 -15.66
CA THR A 26 -1.42 -7.54 -15.86
C THR A 26 -2.82 -7.75 -15.29
N ASN A 27 -3.16 -8.99 -14.90
CA ASN A 27 -4.44 -9.33 -14.29
C ASN A 27 -4.50 -9.02 -12.79
N TYR A 28 -3.35 -8.71 -12.18
CA TYR A 28 -3.23 -8.36 -10.78
C TYR A 28 -2.76 -6.92 -10.62
N GLY A 29 -3.28 -6.21 -9.64
CA GLY A 29 -2.78 -4.90 -9.19
C GLY A 29 -1.96 -5.07 -7.91
N LEU A 30 -0.79 -4.42 -7.84
CA LEU A 30 -0.10 -4.18 -6.59
C LEU A 30 -0.76 -2.99 -5.92
N GLU A 31 -1.40 -3.26 -4.79
CA GLU A 31 -2.15 -2.30 -4.02
C GLU A 31 -1.28 -1.78 -2.88
N ILE A 32 -1.19 -0.46 -2.78
CA ILE A 32 -0.43 0.20 -1.73
C ILE A 32 -1.39 1.17 -1.05
N ILE A 33 -1.74 0.83 0.19
CA ILE A 33 -2.76 1.53 0.96
C ILE A 33 -2.15 1.99 2.28
N LEU A 34 -2.38 3.24 2.64
CA LEU A 34 -2.11 3.75 3.97
C LEU A 34 -3.44 3.94 4.71
N LEU A 35 -3.61 3.23 5.82
CA LEU A 35 -4.80 3.31 6.67
C LEU A 35 -4.43 3.90 8.02
N ASP A 36 -5.30 4.75 8.58
CA ASP A 36 -5.23 5.03 10.01
C ASP A 36 -5.72 3.82 10.82
N GLU A 37 -5.70 3.94 12.15
CA GLU A 37 -6.06 2.84 13.05
C GLU A 37 -7.53 2.39 12.88
N ASP A 38 -8.47 3.32 12.71
CA ASP A 38 -9.89 3.00 12.56
C ASP A 38 -10.19 2.32 11.21
N ALA A 39 -9.62 2.86 10.13
CA ALA A 39 -9.75 2.27 8.80
C ALA A 39 -9.07 0.89 8.75
N PHE A 40 -7.93 0.70 9.42
CA PHE A 40 -7.27 -0.60 9.54
C PHE A 40 -8.14 -1.61 10.31
N ILE A 41 -8.79 -1.20 11.40
CA ILE A 41 -9.70 -2.08 12.15
C ILE A 41 -10.90 -2.51 11.29
N ASN A 42 -11.44 -1.61 10.47
CA ASN A 42 -12.52 -1.94 9.56
C ASN A 42 -12.04 -2.88 8.45
N PHE A 43 -10.86 -2.61 7.88
CA PHE A 43 -10.20 -3.46 6.90
C PHE A 43 -10.06 -4.92 7.38
N ILE A 44 -9.47 -5.16 8.55
CA ILE A 44 -9.26 -6.53 9.06
C ILE A 44 -10.57 -7.26 9.46
N LYS A 45 -11.68 -6.52 9.57
CA LYS A 45 -13.01 -7.05 9.92
C LYS A 45 -13.92 -7.18 8.72
N ASP A 46 -13.41 -6.99 7.50
CA ASP A 46 -14.19 -6.95 6.26
C ASP A 46 -15.37 -5.96 6.34
N LYS A 47 -15.18 -4.85 7.05
CA LYS A 47 -16.16 -3.75 7.16
C LYS A 47 -15.82 -2.64 6.17
N PRO A 48 -16.81 -1.86 5.71
CA PRO A 48 -16.55 -0.68 4.89
C PRO A 48 -15.54 0.27 5.56
N PHE A 49 -14.58 0.74 4.79
CA PHE A 49 -13.62 1.77 5.19
C PHE A 49 -13.36 2.69 4.00
N THR A 50 -12.75 3.84 4.28
CA THR A 50 -12.34 4.82 3.26
C THR A 50 -10.92 5.24 3.55
N THR A 51 -10.18 5.58 2.51
CA THR A 51 -8.84 6.16 2.62
C THR A 51 -8.56 7.04 1.41
N ASP A 52 -7.92 8.18 1.65
CA ASP A 52 -7.42 9.06 0.59
C ASP A 52 -6.04 8.60 0.07
N TYR A 53 -5.45 7.59 0.71
CA TYR A 53 -4.08 7.16 0.48
C TYR A 53 -4.05 5.74 -0.13
N HIS A 54 -4.39 5.65 -1.41
CA HIS A 54 -4.43 4.39 -2.16
C HIS A 54 -3.82 4.54 -3.56
N TYR A 55 -2.94 3.60 -3.93
CA TYR A 55 -2.41 3.44 -5.28
C TYR A 55 -2.52 1.99 -5.74
N SER A 56 -2.89 1.81 -7.00
CA SER A 56 -2.88 0.51 -7.69
C SER A 56 -1.88 0.55 -8.84
N ILE A 57 -0.96 -0.42 -8.88
CA ILE A 57 0.03 -0.56 -9.96
C ILE A 57 -0.20 -1.86 -10.71
N PHE A 58 -0.47 -1.77 -12.01
CA PHE A 58 -0.82 -2.92 -12.86
C PHE A 58 0.29 -3.34 -13.85
N VAL A 59 1.39 -2.57 -13.90
CA VAL A 59 2.45 -2.76 -14.89
C VAL A 59 3.80 -2.80 -14.18
N SER A 60 4.71 -3.64 -14.67
CA SER A 60 6.10 -3.67 -14.20
C SER A 60 6.80 -2.32 -14.41
N GLY A 61 7.69 -1.98 -13.48
CA GLY A 61 8.47 -0.74 -13.57
C GLY A 61 9.12 -0.34 -12.25
N ASN A 62 9.53 0.92 -12.19
CA ASN A 62 9.98 1.56 -10.96
C ASN A 62 9.03 2.72 -10.66
N TYR A 63 8.41 2.70 -9.50
CA TYR A 63 7.40 3.70 -9.11
C TYR A 63 7.87 4.44 -7.87
N ARG A 64 7.62 5.75 -7.88
CA ARG A 64 7.72 6.60 -6.69
C ARG A 64 6.33 7.06 -6.34
N ILE A 65 5.86 6.64 -5.18
CA ILE A 65 4.55 6.97 -4.66
C ILE A 65 4.72 7.95 -3.53
N ASN A 66 3.97 9.04 -3.57
CA ASN A 66 3.93 10.03 -2.52
C ASN A 66 2.53 10.06 -1.90
N PHE A 67 2.46 9.92 -0.59
CA PHE A 67 1.30 10.29 0.20
C PHE A 67 1.62 11.63 0.86
N ASP A 68 1.02 12.69 0.34
CA ASP A 68 1.30 14.06 0.80
C ASP A 68 0.42 14.40 2.01
N LYS A 69 0.97 15.17 2.95
CA LYS A 69 0.24 15.70 4.13
C LYS A 69 -0.40 14.62 5.02
N VAL A 70 0.25 13.47 5.17
CA VAL A 70 -0.16 12.44 6.14
C VAL A 70 -0.15 13.05 7.54
N LEU A 71 -1.33 13.11 8.17
CA LEU A 71 -1.48 13.75 9.48
C LEU A 71 -0.71 13.00 10.57
N LYS A 72 -0.51 13.66 11.71
CA LYS A 72 0.05 12.99 12.89
C LYS A 72 -0.86 11.82 13.30
N GLY A 73 -0.28 10.66 13.60
CA GLY A 73 -1.06 9.48 13.96
C GLY A 73 -0.30 8.17 13.79
N THR A 74 -0.99 7.09 14.10
CA THR A 74 -0.56 5.72 13.81
C THR A 74 -1.22 5.28 12.52
N TYR A 75 -0.41 4.77 11.59
CA TYR A 75 -0.88 4.30 10.30
C TYR A 75 -0.33 2.92 9.99
N TYR A 76 -1.10 2.18 9.21
CA TYR A 76 -0.77 0.87 8.69
C TYR A 76 -0.61 0.99 7.18
N LEU A 77 0.62 0.78 6.71
CA LEU A 77 0.92 0.64 5.30
C LEU A 77 0.71 -0.82 4.91
N ILE A 78 -0.30 -1.07 4.09
CA ILE A 78 -0.65 -2.37 3.53
C ILE A 78 -0.17 -2.40 2.09
N ILE A 79 0.53 -3.47 1.75
CA ILE A 79 0.98 -3.75 0.38
C ILE A 79 0.53 -5.15 0.01
N ASP A 80 -0.36 -5.26 -0.96
CA ASP A 80 -0.96 -6.54 -1.30
C ASP A 80 -1.25 -6.70 -2.79
N ASN A 81 -1.37 -7.96 -3.22
CA ASN A 81 -1.76 -8.27 -4.59
C ASN A 81 -3.28 -8.44 -4.60
N SER A 82 -3.94 -7.77 -5.54
CA SER A 82 -5.39 -7.92 -5.72
C SER A 82 -5.71 -8.24 -7.16
N ILE A 83 -6.80 -8.97 -7.39
CA ILE A 83 -7.37 -9.07 -8.72
C ILE A 83 -8.09 -7.75 -9.01
N LYS A 84 -7.70 -7.09 -10.12
CA LYS A 84 -8.35 -5.88 -10.64
C LYS A 84 -8.47 -4.68 -9.69
N GLY A 85 -7.47 -4.38 -8.84
CA GLY A 85 -7.50 -3.09 -8.13
C GLY A 85 -8.40 -3.08 -6.89
N TRP A 86 -8.21 -4.04 -5.99
CA TRP A 86 -8.98 -4.26 -4.75
C TRP A 86 -10.43 -4.74 -4.93
N GLU A 87 -10.89 -5.04 -6.14
CA GLU A 87 -12.21 -5.65 -6.35
C GLU A 87 -12.32 -7.06 -5.74
N LYS A 88 -11.20 -7.78 -5.64
CA LYS A 88 -11.13 -9.11 -5.01
C LYS A 88 -9.71 -9.39 -4.50
N PRO A 89 -9.51 -9.58 -3.17
CA PRO A 89 -8.23 -10.04 -2.63
C PRO A 89 -7.83 -11.35 -3.29
N ASP A 90 -6.60 -11.45 -3.80
CA ASP A 90 -6.12 -12.71 -4.32
C ASP A 90 -5.64 -13.60 -3.17
N SER A 91 -6.29 -14.74 -2.99
CA SER A 91 -5.83 -15.79 -2.08
C SER A 91 -4.90 -16.80 -2.78
N SER A 92 -4.68 -16.64 -4.09
CA SER A 92 -3.81 -17.53 -4.85
C SER A 92 -2.34 -17.19 -4.60
N SER A 93 -1.56 -18.20 -4.26
CA SER A 93 -0.14 -18.09 -3.87
C SER A 93 0.79 -17.90 -5.06
N GLN A 94 0.37 -17.23 -6.14
CA GLN A 94 1.25 -16.95 -7.27
C GLN A 94 2.16 -15.76 -6.94
N GLU A 95 3.44 -16.10 -6.76
CA GLU A 95 4.51 -15.21 -6.31
C GLU A 95 4.89 -14.17 -7.38
N ASN A 96 4.07 -13.13 -7.53
CA ASN A 96 4.53 -11.89 -8.15
C ASN A 96 5.37 -11.13 -7.11
N GLU A 97 6.70 -11.19 -7.23
CA GLU A 97 7.64 -10.59 -6.27
C GLU A 97 7.95 -9.13 -6.64
N ALA A 98 7.61 -8.21 -5.73
CA ALA A 98 8.04 -6.81 -5.79
C ALA A 98 9.02 -6.52 -4.63
N ILE A 99 10.12 -5.82 -4.92
CA ILE A 99 10.94 -5.20 -3.89
C ILE A 99 10.37 -3.83 -3.55
N LEU A 100 10.33 -3.56 -2.26
CA LEU A 100 9.77 -2.34 -1.69
C LEU A 100 10.85 -1.68 -0.85
N ASN A 101 11.16 -0.43 -1.18
CA ASN A 101 11.98 0.44 -0.35
C ASN A 101 11.11 1.58 0.19
N VAL A 102 10.72 1.47 1.46
CA VAL A 102 9.89 2.46 2.13
C VAL A 102 10.83 3.47 2.80
N LYS A 103 10.76 4.73 2.36
CA LYS A 103 11.54 5.82 2.96
C LYS A 103 10.60 6.88 3.51
N ASN A 104 10.52 6.96 4.83
CA ASN A 104 9.81 8.04 5.49
C ASN A 104 10.69 9.30 5.53
N TYR A 105 10.32 10.33 4.78
CA TYR A 105 10.93 11.65 4.93
C TYR A 105 10.06 12.47 5.88
N ILE A 106 10.42 12.42 7.17
CA ILE A 106 9.80 13.29 8.17
C ILE A 106 10.41 14.69 8.00
N ASN A 107 9.88 15.48 7.07
CA ASN A 107 10.22 16.90 6.95
C ASN A 107 9.56 17.72 8.06
#